data_AF-A0A940J212-F1
#
_entry.id   AF-A0A940J212-F1
#
_cell.length_a   1.000
_cell.length_b   1.000
_cell.length_c   1.000
_cell.angle_alpha   90.00
_cell.angle_beta   90.00
_cell.angle_gamma   90.00
#
_symmetry.space_group_name_H-M   'P 1'
#
loop_
_entity.id
_entity.type
_entity.pdbx_description
1 polymer ?
#
loop_
_entity_poly.entity_id
_entity_poly.type
_entity_poly.pdbx_seq_one_letter_code
_entity_poly.pdbx_strand_id
1 'polypeptide(L)'
;MAKHGHRKRKEQEHVLPDEHGARELPSVVVEGYSLQLRDKDGFFVGDQASQTAFRELLERWRRRRRKKGRDPLGRLHSKELSKRVLDEALGRKASEAADVIHGVIEEFAEELAWVIERFMRHPSWKGVERIVIGGGFPESDVGERAVLQTTALLEDMGVRVQLGRICHETDDGGLLGWVHLLPPPLLKGHDAIIALDIGGTNVRCGIVKTRWRRARDLSRAKVLHREKWRHADDGPSRKALVDRLVEMIEDQMHYCGRKGIRLAPFIGIGCPGLIRKDGSIARGAQNLPGDWESENFHLPSTLCKRIPSIGGEPTVVLMHNDAVVQGLSELPFMHDVKRWAVLTIGTGLGNASYRNKAA
;
A
#
# COMPACT_ATOMS: atom_id res chain seq x y z
N MET A 1 19.04 8.62 65.71
CA MET A 1 19.57 7.94 64.50
C MET A 1 18.51 7.01 63.94
N ALA A 2 17.73 7.46 62.95
CA ALA A 2 16.71 6.65 62.28
C ALA A 2 16.99 6.64 60.78
N LYS A 3 17.39 5.47 60.27
CA LYS A 3 17.78 5.23 58.87
C LYS A 3 16.57 5.43 57.95
N HIS A 4 16.60 6.49 57.16
CA HIS A 4 15.65 6.68 56.05
C HIS A 4 16.04 5.76 54.89
N GLY A 5 15.25 4.70 54.69
CA GLY A 5 15.36 3.83 53.53
C GLY A 5 14.90 4.55 52.26
N HIS A 6 15.84 4.80 51.34
CA HIS A 6 15.53 5.21 49.97
C HIS A 6 14.69 4.14 49.27
N ARG A 7 13.40 4.41 49.10
CA ARG A 7 12.54 3.70 48.15
C ARG A 7 12.98 4.11 46.74
N LYS A 8 13.79 3.27 46.09
CA LYS A 8 14.05 3.36 44.64
C LYS A 8 12.71 3.42 43.91
N ARG A 9 12.44 4.54 43.22
CA ARG A 9 11.40 4.60 42.18
C ARG A 9 11.78 3.56 41.13
N LYS A 10 10.95 2.52 40.98
CA LYS A 10 10.99 1.69 39.77
C LYS A 10 10.63 2.61 38.62
N GLU A 11 11.60 2.92 37.77
CA GLU A 11 11.34 3.43 36.43
C GLU A 11 10.38 2.45 35.76
N GLN A 12 9.19 2.93 35.42
CA GLN A 12 8.31 2.22 34.50
C GLN A 12 9.03 2.25 33.16
N GLU A 13 9.71 1.17 32.80
CA GLU A 13 10.09 0.89 31.42
C GLU A 13 8.81 0.99 30.60
N HIS A 14 8.68 2.09 29.86
CA HIS A 14 7.64 2.25 28.86
C HIS A 14 7.99 1.27 27.74
N VAL A 15 7.52 0.02 27.86
CA VAL A 15 7.57 -0.95 26.77
C VAL A 15 6.70 -0.37 25.65
N LEU A 16 7.34 0.26 24.68
CA LEU A 16 6.69 0.61 23.42
C LEU A 16 6.23 -0.72 22.82
N PRO A 17 4.96 -0.88 22.40
CA PRO A 17 4.54 -2.09 21.73
C PRO A 17 5.22 -2.14 20.36
N ASP A 18 6.35 -2.81 20.31
CA ASP A 18 7.11 -3.15 19.10
C ASP A 18 6.42 -4.30 18.33
N GLU A 19 5.09 -4.27 18.22
CA GLU A 19 4.36 -5.32 17.49
C GLU A 19 4.28 -4.96 16.01
N HIS A 20 5.12 -5.62 15.21
CA HIS A 20 5.00 -5.59 13.76
C HIS A 20 3.67 -6.23 13.32
N GLY A 21 3.10 -5.78 12.20
CA GLY A 21 1.85 -6.37 11.67
C GLY A 21 0.64 -6.26 12.62
N ALA A 22 0.63 -5.28 13.53
CA ALA A 22 -0.42 -5.10 14.53
C ALA A 22 -1.83 -4.99 13.91
N ARG A 23 -2.73 -5.89 14.32
CA ARG A 23 -4.12 -5.90 13.85
C ARG A 23 -5.08 -5.07 14.71
N GLU A 24 -4.78 -4.95 15.98
CA GLU A 24 -5.60 -4.20 16.94
C GLU A 24 -5.04 -2.79 17.11
N LEU A 25 -5.66 -1.81 16.44
CA LEU A 25 -5.26 -0.40 16.52
C LEU A 25 -6.24 0.39 17.40
N PRO A 26 -5.88 1.59 17.88
CA PRO A 26 -6.75 2.36 18.78
C PRO A 26 -8.15 2.63 18.22
N SER A 27 -8.27 2.94 16.93
CA SER A 27 -9.54 3.34 16.29
C SER A 27 -10.17 2.25 15.41
N VAL A 28 -9.39 1.24 15.01
CA VAL A 28 -9.78 0.27 13.98
C VAL A 28 -9.15 -1.10 14.25
N VAL A 29 -9.80 -2.17 13.80
CA VAL A 29 -9.27 -3.53 13.77
C VAL A 29 -9.01 -3.92 12.32
N VAL A 30 -7.83 -4.44 12.01
CA VAL A 30 -7.51 -5.06 10.72
C VAL A 30 -8.04 -6.50 10.74
N GLU A 31 -9.19 -6.73 10.13
CA GLU A 31 -9.89 -8.03 10.11
C GLU A 31 -9.15 -9.07 9.26
N GLY A 32 -8.46 -8.61 8.20
CA GLY A 32 -7.69 -9.46 7.31
C GLY A 32 -6.94 -8.66 6.27
N TYR A 33 -5.81 -9.20 5.81
CA TYR A 33 -4.99 -8.63 4.74
C TYR A 33 -4.21 -9.73 4.04
N SER A 34 -3.67 -9.42 2.85
CA SER A 34 -3.01 -10.41 1.98
C SER A 34 -3.87 -11.66 1.77
N LEU A 35 -5.18 -11.47 1.63
CA LEU A 35 -6.13 -12.56 1.42
C LEU A 35 -5.83 -13.22 0.08
N GLN A 36 -5.54 -14.52 0.13
CA GLN A 36 -5.27 -15.36 -1.03
C GLN A 36 -6.43 -16.33 -1.21
N LEU A 37 -7.49 -15.90 -1.89
CA LEU A 37 -8.57 -16.80 -2.29
C LEU A 37 -8.16 -17.56 -3.54
N ARG A 38 -8.52 -18.84 -3.60
CA ARG A 38 -8.35 -19.67 -4.80
C ARG A 38 -9.69 -19.98 -5.46
N ASP A 39 -9.68 -20.09 -6.78
CA ASP A 39 -10.81 -20.59 -7.54
C ASP A 39 -10.88 -22.13 -7.49
N LYS A 40 -11.80 -22.73 -8.26
CA LYS A 40 -11.99 -24.19 -8.31
C LYS A 40 -10.80 -24.92 -8.98
N ASP A 41 -10.04 -24.21 -9.81
CA ASP A 41 -8.90 -24.72 -10.55
C ASP A 41 -7.57 -24.49 -9.81
N GLY A 42 -7.63 -23.82 -8.65
CA GLY A 42 -6.51 -23.60 -7.74
C GLY A 42 -5.73 -22.30 -7.99
N PHE A 43 -6.16 -21.46 -8.93
CA PHE A 43 -5.55 -20.16 -9.22
C PHE A 43 -5.99 -19.09 -8.21
N PHE A 44 -5.14 -18.10 -7.95
CA PHE A 44 -5.50 -17.02 -7.05
C PHE A 44 -6.50 -16.07 -7.72
N VAL A 45 -7.65 -15.91 -7.08
CA VAL A 45 -8.75 -15.02 -7.51
C VAL A 45 -8.24 -13.60 -7.71
N GLY A 46 -7.39 -13.11 -6.80
CA GLY A 46 -6.87 -11.74 -6.87
C GLY A 46 -5.93 -11.46 -8.06
N ASP A 47 -5.32 -12.48 -8.66
CA ASP A 47 -4.37 -12.28 -9.75
C ASP A 47 -5.07 -11.79 -11.03
N GLN A 48 -6.36 -12.11 -11.19
CA GLN A 48 -7.20 -11.68 -12.32
C GLN A 48 -7.51 -10.18 -12.30
N ALA A 49 -7.44 -9.53 -11.14
CA ALA A 49 -7.73 -8.10 -10.97
C ALA A 49 -6.46 -7.27 -10.70
N SER A 50 -5.37 -7.56 -11.43
CA SER A 50 -4.09 -6.85 -11.33
C SER A 50 -3.76 -6.04 -12.58
N GLN A 51 -2.82 -5.09 -12.48
CA GLN A 51 -2.31 -4.37 -13.66
C GLN A 51 -1.65 -5.34 -14.66
N THR A 52 -1.05 -6.42 -14.16
CA THR A 52 -0.49 -7.49 -15.00
C THR A 52 -1.59 -8.17 -15.80
N ALA A 53 -2.69 -8.57 -15.14
CA ALA A 53 -3.84 -9.16 -15.81
C ALA A 53 -4.46 -8.24 -16.86
N PHE A 54 -4.62 -6.94 -16.55
CA PHE A 54 -5.10 -5.96 -17.53
C PHE A 54 -4.21 -5.91 -18.79
N ARG A 55 -2.88 -5.92 -18.62
CA ARG A 55 -1.94 -5.89 -19.75
C ARG A 55 -1.97 -7.18 -20.57
N GLU A 56 -2.21 -8.32 -19.93
CA GLU A 56 -2.36 -9.62 -20.60
C GLU A 56 -3.69 -9.71 -21.38
N LEU A 57 -4.76 -9.18 -20.78
CA LEU A 57 -6.06 -9.00 -21.42
C LEU A 57 -5.92 -8.16 -22.68
N LEU A 58 -5.27 -7.00 -22.57
CA LEU A 58 -4.99 -6.12 -23.71
C LEU A 58 -4.22 -6.84 -24.82
N GLU A 59 -3.18 -7.60 -24.48
CA GLU A 59 -2.40 -8.33 -25.47
C GLU A 59 -3.22 -9.43 -26.15
N ARG A 60 -4.09 -10.15 -25.41
CA ARG A 60 -5.03 -11.12 -26.00
C ARG A 60 -5.94 -10.46 -27.03
N TRP A 61 -6.53 -9.31 -26.71
CA TRP A 61 -7.36 -8.55 -27.62
C TRP A 61 -6.59 -8.10 -28.87
N ARG A 62 -5.39 -7.54 -28.69
CA ARG A 62 -4.53 -7.12 -29.79
C ARG A 62 -4.11 -8.28 -30.69
N ARG A 63 -3.77 -9.45 -30.13
CA ARG A 63 -3.48 -10.67 -30.91
C ARG A 63 -4.67 -11.12 -31.75
N ARG A 64 -5.90 -11.08 -31.21
CA ARG A 64 -7.12 -11.39 -31.98
C ARG A 64 -7.30 -10.42 -33.15
N ARG A 65 -7.01 -9.13 -32.95
CA ARG A 65 -7.07 -8.11 -34.01
C ARG A 65 -5.98 -8.27 -35.06
N ARG A 66 -4.73 -8.55 -34.67
CA ARG A 66 -3.62 -8.84 -35.60
C ARG A 66 -3.92 -9.98 -36.56
N LYS A 67 -4.69 -10.99 -36.14
CA LYS A 67 -5.15 -12.09 -37.01
C LYS A 67 -6.20 -11.65 -38.04
N LYS A 68 -6.96 -10.59 -37.76
CA LYS A 68 -8.08 -10.10 -38.59
C LYS A 68 -7.77 -8.79 -39.33
N GLY A 69 -6.59 -8.18 -39.11
CA GLY A 69 -6.24 -6.87 -39.67
C GLY A 69 -5.06 -6.22 -38.94
N ARG A 70 -4.99 -4.88 -39.00
CA ARG A 70 -3.93 -4.08 -38.37
C ARG A 70 -4.19 -3.92 -36.87
N ASP A 71 -3.11 -3.92 -36.07
CA ASP A 71 -3.16 -3.54 -34.65
C ASP A 71 -3.24 -2.01 -34.51
N PRO A 72 -4.34 -1.45 -33.96
CA PRO A 72 -4.51 0.00 -33.85
C PRO A 72 -3.59 0.64 -32.81
N LEU A 73 -3.03 -0.15 -31.89
CA LEU A 73 -2.07 0.30 -30.86
C LEU A 73 -0.61 0.11 -31.28
N GLY A 74 -0.37 -0.22 -32.55
CA GLY A 74 0.96 -0.37 -33.11
C GLY A 74 1.64 -1.70 -32.75
N ARG A 75 2.97 -1.75 -32.84
CA ARG A 75 3.77 -2.98 -32.74
C ARG A 75 4.36 -3.25 -31.35
N LEU A 76 4.45 -2.24 -30.49
CA LEU A 76 5.01 -2.38 -29.15
C LEU A 76 4.20 -3.38 -28.33
N HIS A 77 4.87 -4.18 -27.50
CA HIS A 77 4.17 -5.16 -26.68
C HIS A 77 3.29 -4.46 -25.63
N SER A 78 2.15 -5.03 -25.25
CA SER A 78 1.21 -4.37 -24.31
C SER A 78 1.83 -4.09 -22.94
N LYS A 79 2.92 -4.77 -22.58
CA LYS A 79 3.70 -4.51 -21.35
C LYS A 79 4.55 -3.24 -21.42
N GLU A 80 4.91 -2.81 -22.63
CA GLU A 80 5.78 -1.66 -22.88
C GLU A 80 4.98 -0.37 -23.11
N LEU A 81 3.67 -0.48 -23.35
CA LEU A 81 2.80 0.69 -23.49
C LEU A 81 2.71 1.45 -22.16
N SER A 82 3.00 2.75 -22.22
CA SER A 82 2.81 3.63 -21.06
C SER A 82 1.32 3.88 -20.82
N LYS A 83 0.95 4.22 -19.58
CA LYS A 83 -0.45 4.56 -19.23
C LYS A 83 -0.97 5.69 -20.11
N ARG A 84 -0.14 6.72 -20.32
CA ARG A 84 -0.44 7.87 -21.16
C ARG A 84 -0.84 7.48 -22.59
N VAL A 85 -0.17 6.49 -23.19
CA VAL A 85 -0.53 6.01 -24.53
C VAL A 85 -1.91 5.35 -24.54
N LEU A 86 -2.26 4.61 -23.48
CA LEU A 86 -3.59 4.00 -23.36
C LEU A 86 -4.68 5.07 -23.16
N ASP A 87 -4.41 6.08 -22.34
CA ASP A 87 -5.34 7.19 -22.10
C ASP A 87 -5.53 8.05 -23.36
N GLU A 88 -4.45 8.33 -24.09
CA GLU A 88 -4.51 9.05 -25.38
C GLU A 88 -5.32 8.27 -26.42
N ALA A 89 -5.20 6.94 -26.44
CA ALA A 89 -5.97 6.08 -27.34
C ALA A 89 -7.47 6.01 -27.00
N LEU A 90 -7.84 6.25 -25.74
CA LEU A 90 -9.23 6.45 -25.29
C LEU A 90 -9.81 7.84 -25.62
N GLY A 91 -9.05 8.70 -26.30
CA GLY A 91 -9.38 10.10 -26.57
C GLY A 91 -10.82 10.34 -27.05
N ARG A 92 -11.25 11.60 -27.05
CA ARG A 92 -12.67 12.01 -27.20
C ARG A 92 -13.40 11.53 -28.47
N LYS A 93 -12.70 11.03 -29.49
CA LYS A 93 -13.30 10.57 -30.75
C LYS A 93 -13.26 9.05 -30.82
N ALA A 94 -14.36 8.46 -31.28
CA ALA A 94 -14.42 7.03 -31.58
C ALA A 94 -13.29 6.64 -32.55
N SER A 95 -12.59 5.57 -32.23
CA SER A 95 -11.50 5.02 -33.03
C SER A 95 -11.37 3.52 -32.77
N GLU A 96 -10.79 2.78 -33.71
CA GLU A 96 -10.54 1.34 -33.50
C GLU A 96 -9.66 1.07 -32.26
N ALA A 97 -8.75 2.01 -31.92
CA ALA A 97 -7.93 1.91 -30.72
C ALA A 97 -8.78 2.07 -29.46
N ALA A 98 -9.68 3.06 -29.44
CA ALA A 98 -10.61 3.28 -28.35
C ALA A 98 -11.54 2.06 -28.17
N ASP A 99 -12.06 1.48 -29.25
CA ASP A 99 -12.94 0.29 -29.20
C ASP A 99 -12.23 -0.91 -28.56
N VAL A 100 -10.96 -1.14 -28.90
CA VAL A 100 -10.15 -2.21 -28.28
C VAL A 100 -9.98 -1.94 -26.79
N ILE A 101 -9.64 -0.73 -26.39
CA ILE A 101 -9.43 -0.41 -24.97
C ILE A 101 -10.75 -0.50 -24.20
N HIS A 102 -11.86 -0.04 -24.78
CA HIS A 102 -13.19 -0.16 -24.18
C HIS A 102 -13.57 -1.62 -23.89
N GLY A 103 -13.38 -2.53 -24.85
CA GLY A 103 -13.65 -3.96 -24.62
C GLY A 103 -12.73 -4.59 -23.57
N VAL A 104 -11.48 -4.12 -23.45
CA VAL A 104 -10.56 -4.56 -22.40
C VAL A 104 -10.97 -4.01 -21.04
N ILE A 105 -11.46 -2.76 -20.95
CA ILE A 105 -11.98 -2.18 -19.70
C ILE A 105 -13.20 -2.96 -19.23
N GLU A 106 -14.13 -3.27 -20.12
CA GLU A 106 -15.34 -4.03 -19.81
C GLU A 106 -15.01 -5.42 -19.26
N GLU A 107 -14.19 -6.19 -19.99
CA GLU A 107 -13.78 -7.54 -19.53
C GLU A 107 -12.96 -7.46 -18.23
N PHE A 108 -12.13 -6.44 -18.02
CA PHE A 108 -11.44 -6.25 -16.73
C PHE A 108 -12.39 -5.85 -15.59
N ALA A 109 -13.42 -5.04 -15.88
CA ALA A 109 -14.40 -4.61 -14.91
C ALA A 109 -15.25 -5.78 -14.40
N GLU A 110 -15.59 -6.72 -15.28
CA GLU A 110 -16.24 -8.00 -14.95
C GLU A 110 -15.36 -8.85 -14.02
N GLU A 111 -14.08 -9.01 -14.35
CA GLU A 111 -13.12 -9.74 -13.51
C GLU A 111 -12.97 -9.08 -12.13
N LEU A 112 -12.82 -7.75 -12.07
CA LEU A 112 -12.73 -7.03 -10.80
C LEU A 112 -14.02 -7.14 -9.97
N ALA A 113 -15.20 -7.07 -10.60
CA ALA A 113 -16.48 -7.24 -9.92
C ALA A 113 -16.61 -8.66 -9.35
N TRP A 114 -16.20 -9.67 -10.11
CA TRP A 114 -16.16 -11.05 -9.65
C TRP A 114 -15.19 -11.24 -8.46
N VAL A 115 -13.99 -10.67 -8.53
CA VAL A 115 -13.02 -10.72 -7.41
C VAL A 115 -13.59 -10.08 -6.15
N ILE A 116 -14.19 -8.89 -6.27
CA ILE A 116 -14.83 -8.19 -5.14
C ILE A 116 -15.96 -9.03 -4.56
N GLU A 117 -16.84 -9.57 -5.39
CA GLU A 117 -17.95 -10.43 -4.97
C GLU A 117 -17.44 -11.62 -4.14
N ARG A 118 -16.37 -12.27 -4.61
CA ARG A 118 -15.75 -13.41 -3.92
C ARG A 118 -15.13 -12.99 -2.59
N PHE A 119 -14.49 -11.82 -2.55
CA PHE A 119 -13.95 -11.27 -1.30
C PHE A 119 -15.06 -10.99 -0.31
N MET A 120 -16.17 -10.37 -0.73
CA MET A 120 -17.32 -10.04 0.13
C MET A 120 -17.96 -11.26 0.82
N ARG A 121 -17.77 -12.47 0.27
CA ARG A 121 -18.20 -13.73 0.91
C ARG A 121 -17.26 -14.21 2.02
N HIS A 122 -16.01 -13.77 2.03
CA HIS A 122 -15.02 -14.20 3.02
C HIS A 122 -15.35 -13.61 4.41
N PRO A 123 -15.18 -14.36 5.53
CA PRO A 123 -15.53 -13.87 6.86
C PRO A 123 -14.90 -12.53 7.26
N SER A 124 -13.67 -12.24 6.83
CA SER A 124 -12.99 -10.97 7.13
C SER A 124 -13.52 -9.77 6.34
N TRP A 125 -14.24 -10.01 5.24
CA TRP A 125 -14.84 -8.98 4.36
C TRP A 125 -16.36 -8.93 4.48
N LYS A 126 -16.98 -9.88 5.17
CA LYS A 126 -18.43 -9.95 5.34
C LYS A 126 -18.95 -8.64 5.95
N GLY A 127 -19.87 -8.01 5.24
CA GLY A 127 -20.51 -6.75 5.66
C GLY A 127 -19.64 -5.51 5.48
N VAL A 128 -18.58 -5.57 4.66
CA VAL A 128 -17.88 -4.36 4.19
C VAL A 128 -18.87 -3.46 3.44
N GLU A 129 -18.91 -2.19 3.81
CA GLU A 129 -19.83 -1.19 3.24
C GLU A 129 -19.16 -0.34 2.17
N ARG A 130 -17.84 -0.16 2.27
CA ARG A 130 -17.04 0.65 1.34
C ARG A 130 -15.69 0.01 1.05
N ILE A 131 -15.31 0.00 -0.22
CA ILE A 131 -13.98 -0.42 -0.69
C ILE A 131 -13.30 0.78 -1.34
N VAL A 132 -12.11 1.10 -0.86
CA VAL A 132 -11.26 2.11 -1.48
C VAL A 132 -10.27 1.43 -2.41
N ILE A 133 -10.17 1.91 -3.65
CA ILE A 133 -9.25 1.37 -4.65
C ILE A 133 -8.06 2.31 -4.78
N GLY A 134 -6.88 1.75 -4.52
CA GLY A 134 -5.57 2.38 -4.65
C GLY A 134 -4.68 1.68 -5.66
N GLY A 135 -3.40 2.05 -5.65
CA GLY A 135 -2.40 1.55 -6.58
C GLY A 135 -2.30 2.38 -7.86
N GLY A 136 -1.28 2.10 -8.67
CA GLY A 136 -1.00 2.92 -9.85
C GLY A 136 -2.07 2.79 -10.95
N PHE A 137 -2.84 1.71 -11.01
CA PHE A 137 -3.78 1.49 -12.11
C PHE A 137 -4.98 2.46 -12.10
N PRO A 138 -5.68 2.72 -10.98
CA PRO A 138 -6.76 3.71 -10.90
C PRO A 138 -6.39 5.16 -11.26
N GLU A 139 -5.10 5.52 -11.37
CA GLU A 139 -4.65 6.88 -11.71
C GLU A 139 -4.88 7.26 -13.17
N SER A 140 -5.03 6.28 -14.07
CA SER A 140 -5.24 6.52 -15.49
C SER A 140 -6.73 6.59 -15.83
N ASP A 141 -7.09 7.29 -16.90
CA ASP A 141 -8.49 7.37 -17.39
C ASP A 141 -9.07 5.97 -17.63
N VAL A 142 -8.24 5.05 -18.13
CA VAL A 142 -8.57 3.62 -18.27
C VAL A 142 -9.01 3.00 -16.93
N GLY A 143 -8.25 3.27 -15.86
CA GLY A 143 -8.48 2.66 -14.55
C GLY A 143 -9.70 3.26 -13.86
N GLU A 144 -9.92 4.56 -14.02
CA GLU A 144 -11.12 5.23 -13.52
C GLU A 144 -12.40 4.67 -14.16
N ARG A 145 -12.39 4.50 -15.49
CA ARG A 145 -13.53 3.88 -16.20
C ARG A 145 -13.77 2.45 -15.77
N ALA A 146 -12.71 1.67 -15.55
CA ALA A 146 -12.84 0.30 -15.04
C ALA A 146 -13.53 0.28 -13.68
N VAL A 147 -13.14 1.14 -12.73
CA VAL A 147 -13.77 1.22 -11.41
C VAL A 147 -15.23 1.64 -11.48
N LEU A 148 -15.57 2.61 -12.34
CA LEU A 148 -16.95 3.03 -12.55
C LEU A 148 -17.81 1.91 -13.13
N GLN A 149 -17.31 1.18 -14.13
CA GLN A 149 -18.00 0.02 -14.71
C GLN A 149 -18.16 -1.12 -13.69
N THR A 150 -17.11 -1.43 -12.92
CA THR A 150 -17.19 -2.41 -11.83
C THR A 150 -18.27 -2.04 -10.82
N THR A 151 -18.44 -0.75 -10.50
CA THR A 151 -19.49 -0.29 -9.59
C THR A 151 -20.88 -0.66 -10.12
N ALA A 152 -21.15 -0.38 -11.40
CA ALA A 152 -22.42 -0.74 -12.04
C ALA A 152 -22.65 -2.27 -12.09
N LEU A 153 -21.60 -3.05 -12.36
CA LEU A 153 -21.67 -4.51 -12.36
C LEU A 153 -21.97 -5.07 -10.95
N LEU A 154 -21.35 -4.53 -9.91
CA LEU A 154 -21.62 -4.95 -8.54
C LEU A 154 -23.08 -4.68 -8.12
N GLU A 155 -23.66 -3.56 -8.57
CA GLU A 155 -25.08 -3.26 -8.36
C GLU A 155 -25.99 -4.28 -9.04
N ASP A 156 -25.71 -4.65 -10.29
CA ASP A 156 -26.46 -5.69 -11.04
C ASP A 156 -26.33 -7.07 -10.38
N MET A 157 -25.14 -7.41 -9.87
CA MET A 157 -24.88 -8.62 -9.09
C MET A 157 -25.55 -8.62 -7.70
N GLY A 158 -26.18 -7.51 -7.28
CA GLY A 158 -26.80 -7.36 -5.97
C GLY A 158 -25.80 -7.22 -4.81
N VAL A 159 -24.54 -6.91 -5.10
CA VAL A 159 -23.47 -6.72 -4.12
C VAL A 159 -23.52 -5.28 -3.61
N ARG A 160 -24.04 -5.09 -2.39
CA ARG A 160 -24.15 -3.76 -1.78
C ARG A 160 -22.82 -3.31 -1.19
N VAL A 161 -22.02 -2.61 -1.99
CA VAL A 161 -20.76 -2.01 -1.55
C VAL A 161 -20.47 -0.72 -2.34
N GLN A 162 -20.00 0.32 -1.65
CA GLN A 162 -19.57 1.56 -2.31
C GLN A 162 -18.11 1.44 -2.74
N LEU A 163 -17.81 1.75 -4.01
CA LEU A 163 -16.44 1.87 -4.47
C LEU A 163 -16.00 3.33 -4.45
N GLY A 164 -14.81 3.58 -3.90
CA GLY A 164 -14.16 4.89 -3.91
C GLY A 164 -12.70 4.78 -4.33
N ARG A 165 -12.07 5.92 -4.58
CA ARG A 165 -10.61 5.99 -4.79
C ARG A 165 -9.94 6.56 -3.55
N ILE A 166 -8.67 6.21 -3.36
CA ILE A 166 -7.82 6.86 -2.36
C ILE A 166 -7.87 8.38 -2.59
N CYS A 167 -8.09 9.15 -1.53
CA CYS A 167 -8.28 10.60 -1.60
C CYS A 167 -6.95 11.37 -1.69
N HIS A 168 -5.84 10.70 -1.38
CA HIS A 168 -4.49 11.22 -1.49
C HIS A 168 -3.87 10.93 -2.86
N GLU A 169 -2.71 11.54 -3.17
CA GLU A 169 -1.87 11.04 -4.25
C GLU A 169 -1.58 9.55 -4.01
N THR A 170 -1.80 8.69 -5.00
CA THR A 170 -1.73 7.24 -4.80
C THR A 170 -0.37 6.77 -4.34
N ASP A 171 0.68 7.46 -4.79
CA ASP A 171 2.08 7.24 -4.39
C ASP A 171 2.38 7.65 -2.93
N ASP A 172 1.49 8.40 -2.27
CA ASP A 172 1.65 8.85 -0.88
C ASP A 172 0.89 7.97 0.12
N GLY A 173 -0.17 7.27 -0.28
CA GLY A 173 -1.00 6.47 0.64
C GLY A 173 -0.20 5.47 1.47
N GLY A 174 0.73 4.74 0.83
CA GLY A 174 1.63 3.78 1.49
C GLY A 174 2.64 4.40 2.47
N LEU A 175 2.83 5.72 2.43
CA LEU A 175 3.64 6.48 3.38
C LEU A 175 2.77 7.09 4.48
N LEU A 176 1.62 7.67 4.10
CA LEU A 176 0.72 8.41 4.98
C LEU A 176 0.13 7.54 6.09
N GLY A 177 -0.23 6.29 5.82
CA GLY A 177 -0.88 5.42 6.81
C GLY A 177 -0.06 5.18 8.07
N TRP A 178 1.27 5.35 8.01
CA TRP A 178 2.15 5.20 9.18
C TRP A 178 1.85 6.15 10.32
N VAL A 179 1.21 7.29 10.06
CA VAL A 179 0.81 8.22 11.13
C VAL A 179 -0.20 7.60 12.11
N HIS A 180 -0.94 6.57 11.68
CA HIS A 180 -1.91 5.85 12.50
C HIS A 180 -1.32 4.64 13.23
N LEU A 181 -0.12 4.18 12.84
CA LEU A 181 0.61 3.07 13.45
C LEU A 181 1.72 3.54 14.41
N LEU A 182 2.04 4.83 14.38
CA LEU A 182 3.09 5.44 15.18
C LEU A 182 2.73 5.44 16.67
N PRO A 183 3.59 4.88 17.55
CA PRO A 183 3.38 4.95 18.99
C PRO A 183 3.25 6.41 19.50
N PRO A 184 2.21 6.76 20.27
CA PRO A 184 1.97 8.13 20.74
C PRO A 184 3.15 8.80 21.47
N PRO A 185 3.99 8.11 22.26
CA PRO A 185 5.16 8.73 22.89
C PRO A 185 6.17 9.27 21.87
N LEU A 186 6.36 8.60 20.73
CA LEU A 186 7.32 9.00 19.70
C LEU A 186 6.88 10.27 18.94
N LEU A 187 5.57 10.57 18.94
CA LEU A 187 5.02 11.81 18.37
C LEU A 187 5.32 13.05 19.21
N LYS A 188 5.58 12.89 20.51
CA LYS A 188 5.69 14.02 21.43
C LYS A 188 6.97 14.81 21.15
N GLY A 189 6.80 16.05 20.68
CA GLY A 189 7.93 16.94 20.38
C GLY A 189 8.40 16.90 18.92
N HIS A 190 7.88 15.98 18.11
CA HIS A 190 8.26 15.79 16.72
C HIS A 190 7.17 16.25 15.74
N ASP A 191 7.59 16.63 14.53
CA ASP A 191 6.72 17.17 13.49
C ASP A 191 6.49 16.18 12.33
N ALA A 192 7.41 15.23 12.14
CA ALA A 192 7.41 14.31 11.02
C ALA A 192 8.03 12.94 11.37
N ILE A 193 7.75 11.96 10.52
CA ILE A 193 8.36 10.63 10.54
C ILE A 193 8.96 10.30 9.16
N ILE A 194 9.83 9.30 9.11
CA ILE A 194 10.25 8.68 7.85
C ILE A 194 9.38 7.44 7.62
N ALA A 195 8.90 7.28 6.39
CA ALA A 195 8.17 6.11 5.96
C ALA A 195 8.79 5.54 4.69
N LEU A 196 8.77 4.22 4.58
CA LEU A 196 9.11 3.42 3.42
C LEU A 196 7.86 2.72 2.91
N ASP A 197 7.69 2.70 1.60
CA ASP A 197 6.69 1.89 0.89
C ASP A 197 7.43 1.05 -0.14
N ILE A 198 7.62 -0.21 0.18
CA ILE A 198 8.33 -1.19 -0.64
C ILE A 198 7.27 -1.95 -1.42
N GLY A 199 7.30 -1.87 -2.75
CA GLY A 199 6.46 -2.66 -3.64
C GLY A 199 7.29 -3.57 -4.56
N GLY A 200 6.61 -4.43 -5.31
CA GLY A 200 7.25 -5.39 -6.22
C GLY A 200 8.04 -4.77 -7.40
N THR A 201 7.94 -3.46 -7.63
CA THR A 201 8.61 -2.79 -8.76
C THR A 201 9.25 -1.45 -8.36
N ASN A 202 8.71 -0.80 -7.33
CA ASN A 202 9.18 0.49 -6.87
C ASN A 202 9.33 0.47 -5.36
N VAL A 203 10.28 1.25 -4.88
CA VAL A 203 10.41 1.66 -3.49
C VAL A 203 10.15 3.16 -3.42
N ARG A 204 9.45 3.59 -2.37
CA ARG A 204 9.31 5.00 -2.02
C ARG A 204 9.84 5.22 -0.61
N CYS A 205 10.55 6.32 -0.42
CA CYS A 205 10.95 6.81 0.90
C CYS A 205 10.47 8.25 1.03
N GLY A 206 9.84 8.60 2.14
CA GLY A 206 9.35 9.96 2.31
C GLY A 206 9.25 10.45 3.74
N ILE A 207 9.22 11.77 3.85
CA ILE A 207 9.03 12.50 5.10
C ILE A 207 7.54 12.80 5.25
N VAL A 208 6.91 12.20 6.24
CA VAL A 208 5.48 12.37 6.51
C VAL A 208 5.28 13.33 7.67
N LYS A 209 4.71 14.51 7.40
CA LYS A 209 4.30 15.46 8.43
C LYS A 209 2.94 15.07 8.97
N THR A 210 2.88 14.77 10.27
CA THR A 210 1.66 14.30 10.94
C THR A 210 0.62 15.41 11.08
N ARG A 211 1.08 16.66 11.28
CA ARG A 211 0.23 17.85 11.44
C ARG A 211 -0.87 17.66 12.51
N TRP A 212 -0.60 16.85 13.53
CA TRP A 212 -1.54 16.51 14.61
C TRP A 212 -2.10 17.73 15.36
N ARG A 213 -1.35 18.84 15.39
CA ARG A 213 -1.80 20.12 15.96
C ARG A 213 -2.87 20.82 15.12
N ARG A 214 -2.94 20.54 13.82
CA ARG A 214 -3.94 21.11 12.89
C ARG A 214 -5.20 20.25 12.84
N ALA A 215 -5.06 18.93 12.89
CA ALA A 215 -6.17 18.00 12.90
C ALA A 215 -5.79 16.75 13.73
N ARG A 216 -6.58 16.46 14.77
CA ARG A 216 -6.28 15.40 15.75
C ARG A 216 -6.51 13.99 15.22
N ASP A 217 -7.39 13.87 14.23
CA ASP A 217 -7.67 12.67 13.43
C ASP A 217 -6.58 12.37 12.40
N LEU A 218 -5.57 13.25 12.26
CA LEU A 218 -4.48 13.16 11.28
C LEU A 218 -4.93 13.26 9.81
N SER A 219 -6.18 13.68 9.54
CA SER A 219 -6.71 13.91 8.18
C SER A 219 -5.92 14.95 7.37
N ARG A 220 -5.14 15.80 8.05
CA ARG A 220 -4.27 16.82 7.45
C ARG A 220 -2.82 16.38 7.32
N ALA A 221 -2.48 15.13 7.62
CA ALA A 221 -1.14 14.58 7.38
C ALA A 221 -0.74 14.77 5.91
N LYS A 222 0.55 14.95 5.66
CA LYS A 222 1.06 15.23 4.31
C LYS A 222 2.48 14.70 4.13
N VAL A 223 2.75 14.09 2.98
CA VAL A 223 4.12 13.82 2.53
C VAL A 223 4.77 15.14 2.09
N LEU A 224 5.83 15.54 2.80
CA LEU A 224 6.54 16.79 2.53
C LEU A 224 7.54 16.64 1.39
N HIS A 225 8.21 15.50 1.35
CA HIS A 225 9.25 15.15 0.40
C HIS A 225 9.22 13.64 0.21
N ARG A 226 9.39 13.19 -1.03
CA ARG A 226 9.31 11.79 -1.43
C ARG A 226 10.38 11.53 -2.47
N GLU A 227 11.13 10.46 -2.27
CA GLU A 227 11.98 9.85 -3.28
C GLU A 227 11.33 8.56 -3.76
N LYS A 228 11.36 8.33 -5.07
CA LYS A 228 10.83 7.13 -5.71
C LYS A 228 11.91 6.48 -6.55
N TRP A 229 12.18 5.20 -6.30
CA TRP A 229 13.14 4.41 -7.03
C TRP A 229 12.46 3.19 -7.66
N ARG A 230 12.57 3.07 -8.98
CA ARG A 230 12.06 1.92 -9.74
C ARG A 230 13.11 0.81 -9.80
N HIS A 231 13.27 0.09 -8.71
CA HIS A 231 14.27 -0.99 -8.59
C HIS A 231 14.16 -2.07 -9.66
N ALA A 232 12.97 -2.28 -10.24
CA ALA A 232 12.79 -3.25 -11.32
C ALA A 232 13.61 -2.93 -12.58
N ASP A 233 14.02 -1.68 -12.78
CA ASP A 233 14.88 -1.29 -13.91
C ASP A 233 16.35 -1.67 -13.68
N ASP A 234 16.77 -1.73 -12.41
CA ASP A 234 18.16 -1.99 -12.03
C ASP A 234 18.41 -3.47 -11.66
N GLY A 235 17.34 -4.23 -11.39
CA GLY A 235 17.41 -5.64 -11.00
C GLY A 235 18.35 -5.93 -9.81
N PRO A 236 18.26 -5.17 -8.70
CA PRO A 236 19.24 -5.25 -7.62
C PRO A 236 19.17 -6.58 -6.86
N SER A 237 20.25 -6.98 -6.20
CA SER A 237 20.19 -8.03 -5.19
C SER A 237 19.45 -7.55 -3.92
N ARG A 238 18.99 -8.47 -3.06
CA ARG A 238 18.41 -8.12 -1.74
C ARG A 238 19.31 -7.17 -0.95
N LYS A 239 20.63 -7.42 -0.96
CA LYS A 239 21.61 -6.58 -0.27
C LYS A 239 21.67 -5.18 -0.87
N ALA A 240 21.79 -5.07 -2.19
CA ALA A 240 21.84 -3.79 -2.88
C ALA A 240 20.55 -2.97 -2.69
N LEU A 241 19.39 -3.63 -2.65
CA LEU A 241 18.12 -2.97 -2.34
C LEU A 241 18.14 -2.40 -0.92
N VAL A 242 18.57 -3.18 0.08
CA VAL A 242 18.67 -2.69 1.48
C VAL A 242 19.68 -1.55 1.61
N ASP A 243 20.82 -1.64 0.93
CA ASP A 243 21.82 -0.57 0.92
C ASP A 243 21.21 0.72 0.36
N ARG A 244 20.45 0.64 -0.75
CA ARG A 244 19.75 1.79 -1.32
C ARG A 244 18.65 2.32 -0.39
N LEU A 245 17.93 1.48 0.36
CA LEU A 245 16.96 1.95 1.37
C LEU A 245 17.64 2.82 2.42
N VAL A 246 18.80 2.40 2.91
CA VAL A 246 19.56 3.16 3.92
C VAL A 246 19.94 4.53 3.36
N GLU A 247 20.48 4.57 2.13
CA GLU A 247 20.81 5.84 1.46
C GLU A 247 19.59 6.77 1.34
N MET A 248 18.45 6.24 0.88
CA MET A 248 17.21 7.02 0.74
C MET A 248 16.76 7.61 2.09
N ILE A 249 16.90 6.85 3.19
CA ILE A 249 16.54 7.32 4.54
C ILE A 249 17.52 8.40 5.01
N GLU A 250 18.82 8.19 4.83
CA GLU A 250 19.86 9.18 5.17
C GLU A 250 19.64 10.50 4.42
N ASP A 251 19.26 10.44 3.14
CA ASP A 251 18.90 11.61 2.34
C ASP A 251 17.68 12.36 2.91
N GLN A 252 16.65 11.64 3.40
CA GLN A 252 15.52 12.27 4.10
C GLN A 252 15.95 12.90 5.43
N MET A 253 16.85 12.25 6.18
CA MET A 253 17.40 12.79 7.44
C MET A 253 18.19 14.07 7.19
N HIS A 254 19.06 14.08 6.17
CA HIS A 254 19.80 15.27 5.75
C HIS A 254 18.88 16.40 5.28
N TYR A 255 17.82 16.09 4.54
CA TYR A 255 16.80 17.07 4.17
C TYR A 255 16.15 17.68 5.41
N CYS A 256 15.75 16.87 6.38
CA CYS A 256 15.13 17.35 7.62
C CYS A 256 16.06 18.23 8.45
N GLY A 257 17.33 17.85 8.59
CA GLY A 257 18.35 18.65 9.27
C GLY A 257 18.50 20.03 8.63
N ARG A 258 18.64 20.09 7.30
CA ARG A 258 18.74 21.37 6.55
C ARG A 258 17.49 22.24 6.66
N LYS A 259 16.31 21.64 6.83
CA LYS A 259 15.02 22.36 6.91
C LYS A 259 14.55 22.59 8.35
N GLY A 260 15.31 22.19 9.36
CA GLY A 260 14.93 22.33 10.77
C GLY A 260 13.67 21.54 11.13
N ILE A 261 13.42 20.41 10.48
CA ILE A 261 12.26 19.56 10.74
C ILE A 261 12.62 18.57 11.85
N ARG A 262 11.82 18.56 12.92
CA ARG A 262 12.00 17.62 14.04
C ARG A 262 11.44 16.26 13.64
N LEU A 263 12.33 15.34 13.26
CA LEU A 263 11.98 13.95 12.97
C LEU A 263 11.84 13.16 14.26
N ALA A 264 10.77 12.37 14.37
CA ALA A 264 10.68 11.35 15.41
C ALA A 264 11.74 10.26 15.15
N PRO A 265 12.23 9.58 16.20
CA PRO A 265 13.16 8.46 16.05
C PRO A 265 12.43 7.18 15.61
N PHE A 266 11.77 7.28 14.45
CA PHE A 266 10.86 6.28 13.94
C PHE A 266 10.97 6.14 12.42
N ILE A 267 11.02 4.89 11.96
CA ILE A 267 10.91 4.51 10.56
C ILE A 267 9.78 3.49 10.41
N GLY A 268 8.78 3.83 9.60
CA GLY A 268 7.71 2.91 9.22
C GLY A 268 8.00 2.21 7.90
N ILE A 269 7.77 0.90 7.79
CA ILE A 269 8.01 0.10 6.59
C ILE A 269 6.73 -0.58 6.10
N GLY A 270 6.13 -0.09 5.03
CA GLY A 270 5.14 -0.82 4.25
C GLY A 270 5.86 -1.84 3.35
N CYS A 271 5.52 -3.13 3.47
CA CYS A 271 6.14 -4.19 2.69
C CYS A 271 5.10 -5.25 2.28
N PRO A 272 5.15 -5.81 1.05
CA PRO A 272 4.24 -6.86 0.64
C PRO A 272 4.46 -8.14 1.45
N GLY A 273 3.37 -8.88 1.63
CA GLY A 273 3.37 -10.17 2.30
C GLY A 273 2.76 -10.14 3.70
N LEU A 274 2.74 -11.34 4.30
CA LEU A 274 2.20 -11.60 5.62
C LEU A 274 3.27 -11.29 6.68
N ILE A 275 3.13 -10.15 7.35
CA ILE A 275 4.08 -9.68 8.37
C ILE A 275 3.75 -10.32 9.72
N ARG A 276 4.73 -11.00 10.31
CA ARG A 276 4.60 -11.57 11.67
C ARG A 276 4.89 -10.51 12.73
N LYS A 277 4.50 -10.82 13.98
CA LYS A 277 4.70 -9.94 15.15
C LYS A 277 6.16 -9.60 15.41
N ASP A 278 7.08 -10.50 15.09
CA ASP A 278 8.51 -10.32 15.27
C ASP A 278 9.15 -9.45 14.18
N GLY A 279 8.42 -9.13 13.11
CA GLY A 279 8.93 -8.40 11.95
C GLY A 279 9.46 -9.28 10.82
N SER A 280 9.36 -10.62 10.92
CA SER A 280 9.64 -11.51 9.81
C SER A 280 8.49 -11.53 8.78
N ILE A 281 8.82 -11.86 7.53
CA ILE A 281 7.83 -12.03 6.45
C ILE A 281 7.55 -13.52 6.30
N ALA A 282 6.30 -13.93 6.48
CA ALA A 282 5.92 -15.33 6.44
C ALA A 282 5.75 -15.90 5.03
N ARG A 283 5.24 -15.07 4.11
CA ARG A 283 4.96 -15.39 2.71
C ARG A 283 4.50 -14.14 1.96
N GLY A 284 4.55 -14.16 0.63
CA GLY A 284 3.94 -13.14 -0.23
C GLY A 284 4.89 -12.01 -0.62
N ALA A 285 6.20 -12.22 -0.48
CA ALA A 285 7.25 -11.30 -0.90
C ALA A 285 7.97 -11.77 -2.17
N GLN A 286 7.37 -12.67 -2.96
CA GLN A 286 8.02 -13.27 -4.15
C GLN A 286 8.34 -12.25 -5.25
N ASN A 287 7.66 -11.10 -5.24
CA ASN A 287 7.90 -10.02 -6.20
C ASN A 287 9.08 -9.10 -5.78
N LEU A 288 9.72 -9.35 -4.63
CA LEU A 288 10.87 -8.58 -4.19
C LEU A 288 12.19 -9.25 -4.63
N PRO A 289 13.26 -8.48 -4.86
CA PRO A 289 14.54 -9.05 -5.26
C PRO A 289 15.20 -9.89 -4.15
N GLY A 290 15.49 -11.15 -4.47
CA GLY A 290 16.04 -12.14 -3.54
C GLY A 290 14.98 -12.75 -2.61
N ASP A 291 15.43 -13.50 -1.61
CA ASP A 291 14.52 -14.20 -0.69
C ASP A 291 14.26 -13.36 0.57
N TRP A 292 13.10 -12.73 0.67
CA TRP A 292 12.72 -11.93 1.85
C TRP A 292 12.02 -12.75 2.94
N GLU A 293 11.72 -14.01 2.65
CA GLU A 293 11.01 -14.94 3.54
C GLU A 293 12.01 -15.82 4.32
N SER A 294 13.30 -15.72 3.99
CA SER A 294 14.42 -16.37 4.67
C SER A 294 14.50 -16.05 6.16
N GLU A 295 14.65 -17.08 7.00
CA GLU A 295 14.86 -16.95 8.45
C GLU A 295 16.12 -16.15 8.82
N ASN A 296 17.10 -16.08 7.90
CA ASN A 296 18.35 -15.34 8.09
C ASN A 296 18.25 -13.85 7.71
N PHE A 297 17.05 -13.36 7.39
CA PHE A 297 16.82 -11.98 6.99
C PHE A 297 15.76 -11.31 7.84
N HIS A 298 16.13 -10.17 8.41
CA HIS A 298 15.23 -9.36 9.21
C HIS A 298 15.44 -7.88 8.90
N LEU A 299 14.58 -7.32 8.05
CA LEU A 299 14.71 -5.93 7.59
C LEU A 299 14.66 -4.91 8.74
N PRO A 300 13.71 -4.97 9.70
CA PRO A 300 13.67 -3.99 10.78
C PRO A 300 14.97 -3.93 11.59
N SER A 301 15.49 -5.08 12.02
CA SER A 301 16.77 -5.13 12.76
C SER A 301 17.95 -4.67 11.90
N THR A 302 17.91 -4.92 10.59
CA THR A 302 18.96 -4.47 9.68
C THR A 302 19.00 -2.94 9.59
N LEU A 303 17.83 -2.30 9.48
CA LEU A 303 17.72 -0.84 9.48
C LEU A 303 18.11 -0.23 10.83
N CYS A 304 17.67 -0.80 11.96
CA CYS A 304 18.10 -0.34 13.29
C CYS A 304 19.64 -0.40 13.46
N LYS A 305 20.30 -1.43 12.93
CA LYS A 305 21.77 -1.52 13.00
C LYS A 305 22.47 -0.48 12.13
N ARG A 306 21.92 -0.18 10.96
CA ARG A 306 22.48 0.77 9.99
C ARG A 306 22.18 2.22 10.35
N ILE A 307 21.05 2.47 11.00
CA ILE A 307 20.55 3.79 11.41
C ILE A 307 20.23 3.71 12.91
N PRO A 308 21.24 3.67 13.79
CA PRO A 308 21.05 3.39 15.21
C PRO A 308 20.34 4.52 15.97
N SER A 309 20.43 5.76 15.46
CA SER A 309 19.82 6.92 16.11
C SER A 309 19.31 7.95 15.12
N ILE A 310 18.19 8.60 15.46
CA ILE A 310 17.65 9.77 14.77
C ILE A 310 17.45 10.85 15.82
N GLY A 311 17.96 12.06 15.58
CA GLY A 311 17.83 13.17 16.53
C GLY A 311 18.51 12.93 17.89
N GLY A 312 19.45 11.98 17.97
CA GLY A 312 20.12 11.60 19.22
C GLY A 312 19.38 10.55 20.07
N GLU A 313 18.22 10.09 19.62
CA GLU A 313 17.43 9.03 20.27
C GLU A 313 17.54 7.71 19.50
N PRO A 314 17.46 6.53 20.17
CA PRO A 314 17.48 5.24 19.50
C PRO A 314 16.36 5.07 18.48
N THR A 315 16.70 4.62 17.27
CA THR A 315 15.74 4.44 16.19
C THR A 315 14.80 3.26 16.45
N VAL A 316 13.50 3.50 16.39
CA VAL A 316 12.45 2.48 16.37
C VAL A 316 12.05 2.21 14.92
N VAL A 317 11.98 0.95 14.52
CA VAL A 317 11.58 0.55 13.18
C VAL A 317 10.39 -0.40 13.28
N LEU A 318 9.25 -0.03 12.68
CA LEU A 318 8.08 -0.89 12.59
C LEU A 318 7.79 -1.25 11.13
N MET A 319 7.23 -2.45 10.96
CA MET A 319 6.90 -2.99 9.63
C MET A 319 5.48 -3.52 9.63
N HIS A 320 4.77 -3.25 8.55
CA HIS A 320 3.41 -3.71 8.32
C HIS A 320 3.20 -3.98 6.84
N ASN A 321 2.19 -4.79 6.52
CA ASN A 321 1.77 -5.02 5.14
C ASN A 321 1.47 -3.68 4.42
N ASP A 322 1.99 -3.54 3.21
CA ASP A 322 1.85 -2.39 2.32
C ASP A 322 0.38 -1.96 2.09
N ALA A 323 -0.50 -2.90 1.74
CA ALA A 323 -1.91 -2.61 1.53
C ALA A 323 -2.60 -2.15 2.82
N VAL A 324 -2.20 -2.69 3.97
CA VAL A 324 -2.72 -2.24 5.26
C VAL A 324 -2.33 -0.80 5.55
N VAL A 325 -1.06 -0.45 5.35
CA VAL A 325 -0.60 0.93 5.55
C VAL A 325 -1.31 1.86 4.57
N GLN A 326 -1.37 1.49 3.29
CA GLN A 326 -2.05 2.30 2.28
C GLN A 326 -3.52 2.53 2.63
N GLY A 327 -4.27 1.50 3.05
CA GLY A 327 -5.65 1.67 3.49
C GLY A 327 -5.77 2.55 4.72
N LEU A 328 -4.87 2.46 5.70
CA LEU A 328 -4.90 3.32 6.89
C LEU A 328 -4.78 4.81 6.58
N SER A 329 -4.24 5.21 5.42
CA SER A 329 -4.26 6.62 4.99
C SER A 329 -5.68 7.18 4.78
N GLU A 330 -6.66 6.30 4.58
CA GLU A 330 -8.08 6.63 4.40
C GLU A 330 -8.87 6.58 5.70
N LEU A 331 -8.28 6.10 6.81
CA LEU A 331 -8.96 5.94 8.10
C LEU A 331 -9.76 7.19 8.53
N PRO A 332 -9.25 8.43 8.41
CA PRO A 332 -9.99 9.63 8.80
C PRO A 332 -11.29 9.87 8.02
N PHE A 333 -11.44 9.27 6.84
CA PHE A 333 -12.57 9.45 5.93
C PHE A 333 -13.52 8.24 5.93
N MET A 334 -13.24 7.25 6.76
CA MET A 334 -14.00 5.99 6.83
C MET A 334 -14.78 5.85 8.13
N HIS A 335 -14.84 6.89 8.97
CA HIS A 335 -15.50 6.84 10.29
C HIS A 335 -17.03 6.67 10.23
N ASP A 336 -17.63 6.95 9.08
CA ASP A 336 -19.09 6.88 8.85
C ASP A 336 -19.60 5.47 8.53
N VAL A 337 -18.70 4.50 8.34
CA VAL A 337 -19.05 3.09 8.04
C VAL A 337 -18.50 2.15 9.10
N LYS A 338 -19.15 1.00 9.30
CA LYS A 338 -18.69 0.04 10.32
C LYS A 338 -17.54 -0.81 9.84
N ARG A 339 -17.62 -1.27 8.59
CA ARG A 339 -16.60 -2.10 7.94
C ARG A 339 -16.25 -1.53 6.59
N TRP A 340 -14.97 -1.47 6.30
CA TRP A 340 -14.45 -0.96 5.04
C TRP A 340 -13.22 -1.76 4.63
N ALA A 341 -12.80 -1.64 3.39
CA ALA A 341 -11.66 -2.35 2.87
C ALA A 341 -10.88 -1.52 1.85
N VAL A 342 -9.69 -2.00 1.51
CA VAL A 342 -8.84 -1.43 0.46
C VAL A 342 -8.42 -2.52 -0.51
N LEU A 343 -8.39 -2.16 -1.79
CA LEU A 343 -7.77 -2.93 -2.86
C LEU A 343 -6.68 -2.10 -3.51
N THR A 344 -5.46 -2.63 -3.60
CA THR A 344 -4.32 -1.93 -4.21
C THR A 344 -3.95 -2.62 -5.50
N ILE A 345 -4.30 -2.00 -6.64
CA ILE A 345 -4.10 -2.57 -7.97
C ILE A 345 -2.77 -2.07 -8.53
N GLY A 346 -1.76 -2.95 -8.46
CA GLY A 346 -0.43 -2.75 -9.03
C GLY A 346 0.02 -3.99 -9.81
N THR A 347 1.31 -4.35 -9.70
CA THR A 347 1.85 -5.58 -10.29
C THR A 347 1.05 -6.83 -9.89
N GLY A 348 0.58 -6.85 -8.63
CA GLY A 348 -0.45 -7.78 -8.15
C GLY A 348 -1.61 -7.02 -7.49
N LEU A 349 -2.50 -7.76 -6.84
CA LEU A 349 -3.61 -7.21 -6.05
C LEU A 349 -3.31 -7.29 -4.55
N GLY A 350 -2.98 -6.17 -3.94
CA GLY A 350 -2.95 -6.07 -2.48
C GLY A 350 -4.35 -5.83 -1.92
N ASN A 351 -4.61 -6.29 -0.70
CA ASN A 351 -5.92 -6.17 -0.10
C ASN A 351 -5.84 -6.14 1.43
N ALA A 352 -6.73 -5.36 2.04
CA ALA A 352 -6.96 -5.36 3.48
C ALA A 352 -8.40 -4.97 3.81
N SER A 353 -8.89 -5.45 4.95
CA SER A 353 -10.24 -5.22 5.46
C SER A 353 -10.18 -4.76 6.92
N TYR A 354 -11.09 -3.86 7.27
CA TYR A 354 -11.06 -3.11 8.51
C TYR A 354 -12.43 -3.05 9.16
N ARG A 355 -12.44 -2.96 10.49
CA ARG A 355 -13.63 -2.71 11.31
C ARG A 355 -13.37 -1.55 12.26
N ASN A 356 -14.16 -0.49 12.15
CA ASN A 356 -14.04 0.65 13.06
C ASN A 356 -14.55 0.26 14.46
N LYS A 357 -13.86 0.71 15.51
CA LYS A 357 -14.22 0.39 16.90
C LYS A 357 -15.38 1.22 17.45
N ALA A 358 -15.64 2.39 16.84
CA ALA A 358 -16.60 3.37 17.33
C ALA A 358 -17.90 3.46 16.48
N ALA A 359 -18.11 2.54 15.54
CA ALA A 359 -19.19 2.59 14.56
C ALA A 359 -20.39 1.69 14.89
#